data_AF-A0A2V5Z733-F1
#
_entry.id   AF-A0A2V5Z733-F1
#
_cell.length_a   1.000
_cell.length_b   1.000
_cell.length_c   1.000
_cell.angle_alpha   90.00
_cell.angle_beta   90.00
_cell.angle_gamma   90.00
#
_symmetry.space_group_name_H-M   'P 1'
#
loop_
_entity.id
_entity.type
_entity.pdbx_description
1 polymer ?
#
loop_
_entity_poly.entity_id
_entity_poly.type
_entity_poly.pdbx_seq_one_letter_code
_entity_poly.pdbx_strand_id
1 'polypeptide(L)'
;MSKGERISQLVAELGDDDIDPGQADVAKHPFYRAFFRCWNEQRYYEAHDVLEQLWLKTKSCDADFFKGLIQAAGAFVHLQKRFEHPSHPKHSRRLAPAVRLFRLAESNLSKFAPRHHRLDVAAFCQLLHAYADQIVASDYKTNPWSPETAPKLKLDVR
;
A
#
# COMPACT_ATOMS: atom_id res chain seq x y z
N MET A 1 7.98 -14.49 19.03
CA MET A 1 7.48 -13.15 18.68
C MET A 1 6.33 -13.30 17.69
N SER A 2 5.16 -12.78 18.03
CA SER A 2 3.94 -12.77 17.22
C SER A 2 4.00 -11.74 16.08
N LYS A 3 3.08 -11.84 15.12
CA LYS A 3 2.93 -10.85 14.02
C LYS A 3 2.73 -9.44 14.58
N GLY A 4 1.88 -9.31 15.61
CA GLY A 4 1.60 -8.05 16.29
C GLY A 4 2.84 -7.46 16.96
N GLU A 5 3.59 -8.27 17.71
CA GLU A 5 4.83 -7.82 18.38
C GLU A 5 5.89 -7.34 17.36
N ARG A 6 6.07 -8.07 16.25
CA ARG A 6 6.96 -7.66 15.15
C ARG A 6 6.56 -6.31 14.55
N ILE A 7 5.26 -6.11 14.33
CA ILE A 7 4.74 -4.86 13.75
C ILE A 7 4.91 -3.71 14.74
N SER A 8 4.59 -3.92 16.02
CA SER A 8 4.78 -2.90 17.05
C SER A 8 6.25 -2.51 17.21
N GLN A 9 7.16 -3.48 17.22
CA GLN A 9 8.60 -3.22 17.24
C GLN A 9 9.03 -2.43 16.00
N LEU A 10 8.58 -2.85 14.81
CA LEU A 10 8.83 -2.11 13.58
C LEU A 10 8.33 -0.67 13.71
N VAL A 11 7.07 -0.44 14.12
CA VAL A 11 6.53 0.92 14.24
C VAL A 11 7.31 1.76 15.26
N ALA A 12 7.74 1.19 16.39
CA ALA A 12 8.58 1.86 17.38
C ALA A 12 9.98 2.19 16.85
N GLU A 13 10.61 1.30 16.09
CA GLU A 13 11.87 1.58 15.37
C GLU A 13 11.69 2.66 14.29
N LEU A 14 10.47 2.85 13.79
CA LEU A 14 10.15 3.79 12.72
C LEU A 14 9.63 5.16 13.21
N GLY A 15 9.34 5.38 14.49
CA GLY A 15 8.74 6.63 14.99
C GLY A 15 8.98 6.96 16.47
N ASP A 16 9.18 8.26 16.72
CA ASP A 16 9.26 8.91 18.04
C ASP A 16 8.01 8.63 18.90
N ASP A 17 8.26 8.42 20.19
CA ASP A 17 7.27 8.31 21.24
C ASP A 17 6.38 9.58 21.28
N ASP A 18 5.06 9.38 21.22
CA ASP A 18 4.00 10.18 21.88
C ASP A 18 2.83 10.58 20.96
N ILE A 19 1.76 9.77 20.89
CA ILE A 19 0.45 10.18 20.35
C ILE A 19 -0.70 9.48 21.11
N ASP A 20 -1.60 10.31 21.64
CA ASP A 20 -2.87 9.99 22.30
C ASP A 20 -3.85 9.22 21.36
N PRO A 21 -4.40 8.06 21.79
CA PRO A 21 -5.37 7.27 21.03
C PRO A 21 -6.75 7.93 20.82
N GLY A 22 -7.03 9.08 21.43
CA GLY A 22 -8.35 9.71 21.46
C GLY A 22 -8.78 10.47 20.19
N GLN A 23 -7.89 11.22 19.54
CA GLN A 23 -8.14 12.00 18.30
C GLN A 23 -6.91 12.89 18.07
N ALA A 24 -6.27 12.84 16.89
CA ALA A 24 -5.62 14.02 16.26
C ALA A 24 -4.86 13.60 14.98
N ASP A 25 -5.47 13.82 13.81
CA ASP A 25 -4.79 13.78 12.49
C ASP A 25 -4.21 12.40 12.08
N VAL A 26 -4.97 11.63 11.29
CA VAL A 26 -4.50 10.35 10.68
C VAL A 26 -3.14 10.51 9.99
N ALA A 27 -2.85 11.69 9.41
CA ALA A 27 -1.58 11.94 8.74
C ALA A 27 -0.35 11.92 9.69
N LYS A 28 -0.59 12.07 11.00
CA LYS A 28 0.45 11.96 12.05
C LYS A 28 0.50 10.57 12.68
N HIS A 29 -0.49 9.71 12.45
CA HIS A 29 -0.57 8.41 13.11
C HIS A 29 0.64 7.53 12.75
N PRO A 30 1.31 6.90 13.73
CA PRO A 30 2.59 6.21 13.50
C PRO A 30 2.45 5.04 12.51
N PHE A 31 1.39 4.23 12.60
CA PHE A 31 1.12 3.16 11.64
C PHE A 31 0.84 3.68 10.22
N TYR A 32 0.19 4.85 10.09
CA TYR A 32 -0.06 5.46 8.80
C TYR A 32 1.25 5.94 8.18
N ARG A 33 2.11 6.61 8.95
CA ARG A 33 3.44 7.04 8.47
C ARG A 33 4.36 5.85 8.14
N ALA A 34 4.32 4.81 8.96
CA ALA A 34 5.09 3.59 8.76
C ALA A 34 4.68 2.85 7.47
N PHE A 35 3.42 2.90 7.05
CA PHE A 35 2.98 2.40 5.74
C PHE A 35 3.78 3.06 4.60
N PHE A 36 3.86 4.40 4.55
CA PHE A 36 4.57 5.10 3.47
C PHE A 36 6.08 4.85 3.53
N ARG A 37 6.66 4.76 4.72
CA ARG A 37 8.08 4.39 4.87
C ARG A 37 8.34 2.99 4.31
N CYS A 38 7.57 1.99 4.73
CA CYS A 38 7.69 0.63 4.20
C CYS A 38 7.45 0.58 2.68
N TRP A 39 6.43 1.27 2.18
CA TRP A 39 6.16 1.37 0.74
C TRP A 39 7.38 1.91 -0.02
N ASN A 40 7.93 3.02 0.47
CA ASN A 40 9.06 3.68 -0.17
C ASN A 40 10.34 2.86 -0.04
N GLU A 41 10.48 2.02 0.97
CA GLU A 41 11.56 1.03 1.10
C GLU A 41 11.28 -0.26 0.30
N GLN A 42 10.20 -0.32 -0.50
CA GLN A 42 9.77 -1.49 -1.28
C GLN A 42 9.41 -2.72 -0.42
N ARG A 43 9.14 -2.48 0.86
CA ARG A 43 8.70 -3.47 1.86
C ARG A 43 7.18 -3.55 1.84
N TYR A 44 6.61 -3.93 0.70
CA TYR A 44 5.16 -3.86 0.47
C TYR A 44 4.36 -4.81 1.37
N TYR A 45 4.95 -5.94 1.77
CA TYR A 45 4.31 -6.88 2.70
C TYR A 45 4.19 -6.26 4.10
N GLU A 46 5.25 -5.61 4.58
CA GLU A 46 5.21 -4.87 5.84
C GLU A 46 4.31 -3.65 5.76
N ALA A 47 4.28 -2.92 4.63
CA ALA A 47 3.35 -1.83 4.42
C ALA A 47 1.89 -2.31 4.60
N HIS A 48 1.53 -3.42 3.94
CA HIS A 48 0.24 -4.07 4.10
C HIS A 48 -0.07 -4.40 5.57
N ASP A 49 0.84 -5.11 6.24
CA ASP A 49 0.64 -5.62 7.59
C ASP A 49 0.55 -4.52 8.66
N VAL A 50 1.39 -3.50 8.56
CA VAL A 50 1.37 -2.34 9.47
C VAL A 50 0.02 -1.63 9.35
N LEU A 51 -0.45 -1.36 8.13
CA LEU A 51 -1.69 -0.61 7.97
C LEU A 51 -2.94 -1.44 8.29
N GLU A 52 -2.88 -2.77 8.11
CA GLU A 52 -3.95 -3.70 8.53
C GLU A 52 -4.26 -3.57 10.03
N GLN A 53 -3.24 -3.40 10.88
CA GLN A 53 -3.43 -3.22 12.33
C GLN A 53 -4.21 -1.93 12.66
N LEU A 54 -3.97 -0.85 11.91
CA LEU A 54 -4.74 0.40 12.05
C LEU A 54 -6.16 0.22 11.51
N TRP A 55 -6.31 -0.43 10.36
CA TRP A 55 -7.60 -0.66 9.72
C TRP A 55 -8.54 -1.51 10.58
N LEU A 56 -8.07 -2.60 11.18
CA LEU A 56 -8.87 -3.47 12.05
C LEU A 56 -9.46 -2.74 13.28
N LYS A 57 -8.83 -1.65 13.70
CA LYS A 57 -9.29 -0.80 14.82
C LYS A 57 -10.16 0.36 14.36
N THR A 58 -10.28 0.59 13.04
CA THR A 58 -11.00 1.71 12.46
C THR A 58 -12.48 1.38 12.28
N LYS A 59 -13.37 2.20 12.85
CA LYS A 59 -14.84 2.12 12.64
C LYS A 59 -15.41 3.33 11.89
N SER A 60 -14.56 4.16 11.31
CA SER A 60 -14.92 5.43 10.67
C SER A 60 -15.13 5.31 9.16
N CYS A 61 -15.51 6.42 8.53
CA CYS A 61 -15.57 6.55 7.07
C CYS A 61 -14.23 6.30 6.37
N ASP A 62 -13.09 6.30 7.10
CA ASP A 62 -11.76 6.01 6.57
C ASP A 62 -11.48 4.52 6.37
N ALA A 63 -12.38 3.63 6.82
CA ALA A 63 -12.18 2.20 6.68
C ALA A 63 -11.94 1.78 5.22
N ASP A 64 -12.66 2.37 4.26
CA ASP A 64 -12.44 2.11 2.83
C ASP A 64 -11.13 2.72 2.32
N PHE A 65 -10.73 3.88 2.83
CA PHE A 65 -9.46 4.51 2.47
C PHE A 65 -8.27 3.60 2.86
N PHE A 66 -8.23 3.14 4.11
CA PHE A 66 -7.18 2.23 4.56
C PHE A 66 -7.22 0.89 3.83
N LYS A 67 -8.42 0.34 3.60
CA LYS A 67 -8.59 -0.87 2.80
C LYS A 67 -8.02 -0.71 1.38
N GLY A 68 -8.22 0.45 0.75
CA GLY A 68 -7.65 0.76 -0.55
C GLY A 68 -6.12 0.79 -0.55
N LEU A 69 -5.51 1.44 0.44
CA LEU A 69 -4.05 1.47 0.62
C LEU A 69 -3.47 0.05 0.85
N ILE A 70 -4.12 -0.76 1.69
CA ILE A 70 -3.73 -2.14 1.97
C ILE A 70 -3.80 -3.00 0.70
N GLN A 71 -4.88 -2.87 -0.08
CA GLN A 71 -5.03 -3.57 -1.35
C GLN A 71 -3.97 -3.16 -2.37
N ALA A 72 -3.65 -1.87 -2.45
CA ALA A 72 -2.57 -1.39 -3.30
C ALA A 72 -1.23 -2.03 -2.90
N ALA A 73 -0.87 -2.03 -1.61
CA ALA A 73 0.35 -2.68 -1.14
C ALA A 73 0.36 -4.19 -1.48
N GLY A 74 -0.78 -4.87 -1.29
CA GLY A 74 -0.94 -6.26 -1.71
C GLY A 74 -0.72 -6.48 -3.21
N ALA A 75 -1.17 -5.57 -4.07
CA ALA A 75 -0.91 -5.63 -5.51
C ALA A 75 0.60 -5.55 -5.81
N PHE A 76 1.32 -4.64 -5.16
CA PHE A 76 2.78 -4.53 -5.32
C PHE A 76 3.54 -5.73 -4.75
N VAL A 77 3.07 -6.37 -3.66
CA VAL A 77 3.61 -7.68 -3.20
C VAL A 77 3.50 -8.74 -4.31
N HIS A 78 2.42 -8.75 -5.08
CA HIS A 78 2.27 -9.67 -6.19
C HIS A 78 3.27 -9.40 -7.31
N LEU A 79 3.51 -8.13 -7.65
CA LEU A 79 4.48 -7.74 -8.67
C LEU A 79 5.92 -8.06 -8.23
N GLN A 80 6.30 -7.69 -7.00
CA GLN A 80 7.61 -7.96 -6.43
C GLN A 80 7.92 -9.46 -6.42
N LYS A 81 6.99 -10.28 -5.90
CA LYS A 81 7.18 -11.73 -5.86
C LYS A 81 7.29 -12.37 -7.24
N ARG A 82 6.62 -11.83 -8.26
CA ARG A 82 6.78 -12.31 -9.64
C ARG A 82 8.15 -11.92 -10.19
N PHE A 83 8.59 -10.70 -9.94
CA PHE A 83 9.89 -10.20 -10.38
C PHE A 83 11.04 -11.04 -9.79
N GLU A 84 10.98 -11.33 -8.49
CA GLU A 84 12.00 -12.13 -7.79
C GLU A 84 12.00 -13.61 -8.21
N HIS A 85 10.83 -14.14 -8.59
CA HIS A 85 10.64 -15.57 -8.86
C HIS A 85 9.84 -15.81 -10.14
N PRO A 86 10.33 -15.38 -11.33
CA PRO A 86 9.54 -15.38 -12.56
C PRO A 86 9.18 -16.79 -13.05
N SER A 87 10.01 -17.79 -12.75
CA SER A 87 9.80 -19.20 -13.15
C SER A 87 9.07 -20.05 -12.12
N HIS A 88 8.82 -19.53 -10.90
CA HIS A 88 8.20 -20.34 -9.86
C HIS A 88 6.70 -20.56 -10.17
N PRO A 89 6.16 -21.80 -10.10
CA PRO A 89 4.81 -22.14 -10.56
C PRO A 89 3.69 -21.25 -10.01
N LYS A 90 3.81 -20.85 -8.75
CA LYS A 90 2.87 -19.93 -8.08
C LYS A 90 3.16 -18.45 -8.36
N HIS A 91 4.42 -18.05 -8.45
CA HIS A 91 4.78 -16.62 -8.49
C HIS A 91 4.69 -16.06 -9.91
N SER A 92 4.92 -16.89 -10.93
CA SER A 92 4.77 -16.55 -12.34
C SER A 92 3.35 -16.07 -12.71
N ARG A 93 2.32 -16.55 -12.00
CA ARG A 93 0.89 -16.28 -12.25
C ARG A 93 0.34 -15.10 -11.44
N ARG A 94 1.18 -14.24 -10.88
CA ARG A 94 0.75 -13.17 -9.95
C ARG A 94 0.26 -11.88 -10.59
N LEU A 95 0.39 -11.71 -11.91
CA LEU A 95 -0.07 -10.50 -12.61
C LEU A 95 -1.59 -10.33 -12.55
N ALA A 96 -2.37 -11.38 -12.81
CA ALA A 96 -3.84 -11.29 -12.74
C ALA A 96 -4.36 -10.95 -11.33
N PRO A 97 -3.87 -11.59 -10.24
CA PRO A 97 -4.17 -11.14 -8.88
C PRO A 97 -3.77 -9.68 -8.60
N ALA A 98 -2.63 -9.21 -9.11
CA ALA A 98 -2.20 -7.82 -8.92
C ALA A 98 -3.18 -6.83 -9.57
N VAL A 99 -3.58 -7.07 -10.83
CA VAL A 99 -4.56 -6.24 -11.55
C VAL A 99 -5.88 -6.15 -10.78
N ARG A 100 -6.39 -7.27 -10.27
CA ARG A 100 -7.63 -7.25 -9.47
C ARG A 100 -7.49 -6.37 -8.23
N LEU A 101 -6.35 -6.43 -7.54
CA LEU A 101 -6.11 -5.60 -6.35
C LEU A 101 -5.92 -4.13 -6.70
N PHE A 102 -5.29 -3.79 -7.84
CA PHE A 102 -5.22 -2.40 -8.31
C PHE A 102 -6.61 -1.80 -8.53
N ARG A 103 -7.52 -2.53 -9.19
CA ARG A 103 -8.89 -2.06 -9.43
C ARG A 103 -9.71 -1.91 -8.15
N LEU A 104 -9.56 -2.85 -7.21
CA LEU A 104 -10.22 -2.75 -5.90
C LEU A 104 -9.69 -1.56 -5.09
N ALA A 105 -8.36 -1.34 -5.10
CA ALA A 105 -7.75 -0.21 -4.45
C ALA A 105 -8.24 1.12 -5.04
N GLU A 106 -8.21 1.25 -6.37
CA GLU A 106 -8.72 2.42 -7.11
C GLU A 106 -10.19 2.70 -6.75
N SER A 107 -11.05 1.68 -6.78
CA SER A 107 -12.47 1.79 -6.44
C SER A 107 -12.67 2.32 -5.01
N ASN A 108 -11.95 1.78 -4.04
CA ASN A 108 -12.04 2.20 -2.64
C ASN A 108 -11.48 3.62 -2.40
N LEU A 109 -10.44 4.02 -3.13
CA LEU A 109 -9.74 5.29 -2.94
C LEU A 109 -10.39 6.46 -3.68
N SER A 110 -11.00 6.22 -4.84
CA SER A 110 -11.48 7.28 -5.76
C SER A 110 -12.39 8.33 -5.11
N LYS A 111 -13.24 7.94 -4.16
CA LYS A 111 -14.14 8.84 -3.42
C LYS A 111 -13.44 9.83 -2.48
N PHE A 112 -12.16 9.61 -2.20
CA PHE A 112 -11.31 10.45 -1.36
C PHE A 112 -10.42 11.40 -2.19
N ALA A 113 -10.61 11.44 -3.51
CA ALA A 113 -9.93 12.38 -4.39
C ALA A 113 -10.39 13.84 -4.17
N PRO A 114 -9.52 14.83 -4.46
CA PRO A 114 -8.16 14.68 -4.96
C PRO A 114 -7.14 14.39 -3.87
N ARG A 115 -7.44 14.69 -2.61
CA ARG A 115 -6.51 14.59 -1.49
C ARG A 115 -7.22 14.16 -0.22
N HIS A 116 -6.61 13.24 0.53
CA HIS A 116 -7.12 12.79 1.82
C HIS A 116 -5.98 12.37 2.74
N HIS A 117 -6.02 12.78 4.01
CA HIS A 117 -4.95 12.52 4.99
C HIS A 117 -3.54 12.87 4.48
N ARG A 118 -3.45 13.96 3.68
CA ARG A 118 -2.23 14.47 3.01
C ARG A 118 -1.66 13.60 1.89
N LEU A 119 -2.35 12.54 1.49
CA LEU A 119 -2.03 11.81 0.28
C LEU A 119 -2.72 12.46 -0.91
N ASP A 120 -1.99 12.69 -2.01
CA ASP A 120 -2.60 12.95 -3.32
C ASP A 120 -3.25 11.65 -3.85
N VAL A 121 -4.54 11.53 -3.57
CA VAL A 121 -5.34 10.35 -3.90
C VAL A 121 -5.58 10.27 -5.40
N ALA A 122 -5.76 11.40 -6.08
CA ALA A 122 -5.95 11.42 -7.53
C ALA A 122 -4.72 10.87 -8.25
N ALA A 123 -3.52 11.37 -7.91
CA ALA A 123 -2.27 10.88 -8.48
C ALA A 123 -2.05 9.39 -8.15
N PHE A 124 -2.40 8.96 -6.94
CA PHE A 124 -2.26 7.56 -6.58
C PHE A 124 -3.23 6.65 -7.35
N CYS A 125 -4.50 7.04 -7.51
CA CYS A 125 -5.45 6.32 -8.35
C CYS A 125 -4.95 6.20 -9.81
N GLN A 126 -4.41 7.28 -10.38
CA GLN A 126 -3.83 7.26 -11.73
C GLN A 126 -2.65 6.28 -11.83
N LEU A 127 -1.77 6.24 -10.82
CA LEU A 127 -0.68 5.28 -10.75
C LEU A 127 -1.20 3.83 -10.77
N LEU A 128 -2.17 3.50 -9.90
CA LEU A 128 -2.74 2.15 -9.82
C LEU A 128 -3.41 1.74 -11.13
N HIS A 129 -4.12 2.67 -11.76
CA HIS A 129 -4.75 2.49 -13.06
C HIS A 129 -3.70 2.17 -14.15
N ALA A 130 -2.63 2.98 -14.23
CA ALA A 130 -1.57 2.80 -15.23
C ALA A 130 -0.84 1.45 -15.07
N TYR A 131 -0.57 1.02 -13.83
CA TYR A 131 0.00 -0.29 -13.55
C TYR A 131 -0.91 -1.42 -14.03
N ALA A 132 -2.21 -1.33 -13.75
CA ALA A 132 -3.19 -2.33 -14.20
C ALA A 132 -3.28 -2.39 -15.73
N ASP A 133 -3.34 -1.25 -16.40
CA ASP A 133 -3.45 -1.15 -17.85
C ASP A 133 -2.23 -1.71 -18.57
N GLN A 134 -1.01 -1.40 -18.12
CA GLN A 134 0.20 -1.94 -18.73
C GLN A 134 0.24 -3.46 -18.67
N ILE A 135 -0.20 -4.05 -17.54
CA ILE A 135 -0.28 -5.51 -17.38
C ILE A 135 -1.32 -6.08 -18.35
N VAL A 136 -2.52 -5.50 -18.40
CA VAL A 136 -3.62 -5.97 -19.26
C VAL A 136 -3.26 -5.83 -20.75
N ALA A 137 -2.70 -4.69 -21.16
CA ALA A 137 -2.26 -4.43 -22.53
C ALA A 137 -1.16 -5.39 -22.99
N SER A 138 -0.34 -5.89 -22.04
CA SER A 138 0.65 -6.92 -22.32
C SER A 138 0.09 -8.34 -22.39
N ASP A 139 -1.24 -8.53 -22.29
CA ASP A 139 -1.87 -9.84 -22.14
C ASP A 139 -1.28 -10.64 -20.95
N TYR A 140 -1.08 -9.93 -19.84
CA TYR A 140 -0.49 -10.46 -18.60
C TYR A 140 0.90 -11.11 -18.80
N LYS A 141 1.71 -10.62 -19.75
CA LYS A 141 3.08 -11.12 -19.99
C LYS A 141 4.14 -10.25 -19.34
N THR A 142 3.91 -8.95 -19.26
CA THR A 142 4.88 -7.97 -18.76
C THR A 142 4.56 -7.57 -17.32
N ASN A 143 5.59 -7.56 -16.48
CA ASN A 143 5.53 -6.95 -15.15
C ASN A 143 6.12 -5.53 -15.25
N PRO A 144 5.32 -4.46 -15.10
CA PRO A 144 5.80 -3.09 -15.20
C PRO A 144 6.60 -2.62 -13.97
N TRP A 145 6.62 -3.41 -12.89
CA TRP A 145 7.40 -3.10 -11.70
C TRP A 145 8.81 -3.69 -11.76
N SER A 146 9.78 -2.88 -11.31
CA SER A 146 11.14 -3.28 -10.99
C SER A 146 11.63 -2.50 -9.77
N PRO A 147 12.66 -2.95 -9.05
CA PRO A 147 13.27 -2.19 -7.95
C PRO A 147 13.72 -0.79 -8.36
N GLU A 148 14.17 -0.63 -9.61
CA GLU A 148 14.70 0.63 -10.16
C GLU A 148 13.57 1.65 -10.45
N THR A 149 12.40 1.16 -10.86
CA THR A 149 11.24 1.98 -11.24
C THR A 149 10.12 1.98 -10.20
N ALA A 150 10.37 1.42 -9.02
CA ALA A 150 9.37 1.28 -7.96
C ALA A 150 8.81 2.66 -7.53
N PRO A 151 7.48 2.83 -7.52
CA PRO A 151 6.88 4.13 -7.26
C PRO A 151 7.03 4.51 -5.79
N LYS A 152 7.28 5.80 -5.56
CA LYS A 152 7.34 6.38 -4.21
C LYS A 152 6.07 7.17 -3.95
N LEU A 153 5.54 7.05 -2.75
CA LEU A 153 4.42 7.84 -2.27
C LEU A 153 4.94 8.89 -1.29
N LYS A 154 4.50 10.14 -1.48
CA LYS A 154 4.80 11.24 -0.58
C LYS A 154 3.51 11.73 0.05
N LEU A 155 3.61 12.10 1.31
CA LEU A 155 2.58 12.88 1.98
C LEU A 155 2.95 14.35 1.82
N ASP A 156 1.98 15.18 1.46
CA ASP A 156 2.22 16.60 1.32
C ASP A 156 2.65 17.21 2.65
N VAL A 157 3.69 18.03 2.56
CA VAL A 157 4.09 18.92 3.65
C VAL A 157 3.11 20.08 3.62
N ARG A 158 2.56 20.44 4.79
CA ARG A 158 1.65 21.59 4.89
C ARG A 158 2.28 22.85 4.30
#